data_AF-A0A9P6XKJ7-F1
#
_entry.id   AF-A0A9P6XKJ7-F1
#
_cell.length_a   1.000
_cell.length_b   1.000
_cell.length_c   1.000
_cell.angle_alpha   90.00
_cell.angle_beta   90.00
_cell.angle_gamma   90.00
#
_symmetry.space_group_name_H-M   'P 1'
#
loop_
_entity.id
_entity.type
_entity.pdbx_description
1 polymer ?
#
loop_
_entity_poly.entity_id
_entity_poly.type
_entity_poly.pdbx_seq_one_letter_code
_entity_poly.pdbx_strand_id
1 'polypeptide(L)'
;MHDFWSNRWHQLYRTTWKAIPFRPVRVLVTRILSKFMKDPKSIAFATATVSVFMASAFMHEYPVAALHGWSVYRRLFMGEQCIFFALHSIVILLEPVFAHTIGNKLPSKFRSSSLCRLLRGFYALMVGCVTYYYIMNGFVMTEFYRENPVKFFGPTILAKVRETPALLPYFGSYVYS
;
A
#
# COMPACT_ATOMS: atom_id res chain seq x y z
N MET A 1 -10.78 9.11 -3.06
CA MET A 1 -10.06 7.92 -2.59
C MET A 1 -11.00 6.74 -2.31
N HIS A 2 -12.16 6.93 -1.66
CA HIS A 2 -13.12 5.84 -1.44
C HIS A 2 -13.54 5.15 -2.74
N ASP A 3 -13.88 5.90 -3.79
CA ASP A 3 -14.25 5.33 -5.10
C ASP A 3 -13.10 4.54 -5.74
N PHE A 4 -11.88 5.06 -5.66
CA PHE A 4 -10.68 4.38 -6.17
C PHE A 4 -10.51 3.02 -5.50
N TRP A 5 -10.41 2.96 -4.17
CA TRP A 5 -10.18 1.71 -3.44
C TRP A 5 -11.37 0.75 -3.46
N SER A 6 -12.60 1.27 -3.45
CA SER A 6 -13.79 0.44 -3.32
C SER A 6 -14.33 -0.09 -4.64
N ASN A 7 -14.16 0.66 -5.74
CA ASN A 7 -14.84 0.38 -7.01
C ASN A 7 -13.91 0.26 -8.22
N ARG A 8 -12.66 0.74 -8.16
CA ARG A 8 -11.78 0.77 -9.34
C ARG A 8 -10.52 -0.07 -9.18
N TRP A 9 -9.87 0.01 -8.03
CA TRP A 9 -8.63 -0.68 -7.74
C TRP A 9 -8.88 -2.15 -7.45
N HIS A 10 -8.07 -3.03 -8.07
CA HIS A 10 -7.96 -4.46 -7.78
C HIS A 10 -9.26 -5.16 -7.39
N GLN A 11 -10.31 -5.01 -8.22
CA GLN A 11 -11.66 -5.50 -7.90
C GLN A 11 -11.74 -7.02 -7.66
N LEU A 12 -10.80 -7.79 -8.23
CA LEU A 12 -10.67 -9.22 -8.00
C LEU A 12 -10.56 -9.57 -6.50
N TYR A 13 -9.80 -8.78 -5.73
CA TYR A 13 -9.60 -9.04 -4.30
C TYR A 13 -10.70 -8.48 -3.40
N ARG A 14 -11.67 -7.74 -3.94
CA ARG A 14 -12.71 -7.07 -3.16
C ARG A 14 -13.52 -8.04 -2.30
N THR A 15 -13.89 -9.19 -2.86
CA THR A 15 -14.66 -10.22 -2.15
C THR A 15 -13.84 -10.79 -0.99
N THR A 16 -12.57 -11.11 -1.24
CA THR A 16 -11.61 -11.58 -0.23
C THR A 16 -11.45 -10.58 0.90
N TRP A 17 -11.21 -9.30 0.58
CA TRP A 17 -11.03 -8.25 1.58
C TRP A 17 -12.29 -8.02 2.42
N LYS A 18 -13.47 -8.13 1.82
CA LYS A 18 -14.75 -8.07 2.55
C LYS A 18 -14.93 -9.26 3.49
N ALA A 19 -14.59 -10.47 3.03
CA ALA A 19 -14.84 -11.71 3.75
C ALA A 19 -13.86 -11.93 4.91
N ILE A 20 -12.57 -11.61 4.71
CA ILE A 20 -11.50 -11.98 5.63
C ILE A 20 -11.22 -10.88 6.66
N PRO A 21 -10.63 -9.70 6.32
CA PRO A 21 -10.35 -8.70 7.34
C PRO A 21 -11.54 -7.79 7.69
N PHE A 22 -12.46 -7.52 6.76
CA PHE A 22 -13.52 -6.53 7.02
C PHE A 22 -14.67 -7.08 7.87
N ARG A 23 -15.39 -8.10 7.40
CA ARG A 23 -16.62 -8.60 8.05
C ARG A 23 -16.37 -9.15 9.46
N PRO A 24 -15.34 -9.98 9.71
CA PRO A 24 -15.07 -10.50 11.04
C PRO A 24 -14.74 -9.40 12.05
N VAL A 25 -13.89 -8.44 11.68
CA VAL A 25 -13.54 -7.31 12.54
C VAL A 25 -14.77 -6.44 12.82
N ARG A 26 -15.57 -6.13 11.80
CA ARG A 26 -16.80 -5.35 12.00
C ARG A 26 -17.75 -6.02 12.99
N VAL A 27 -17.99 -7.32 12.84
CA VAL A 27 -18.89 -8.09 13.73
C VAL A 27 -18.32 -8.13 15.14
N LEU A 28 -17.04 -8.43 15.29
CA LEU A 28 -16.38 -8.51 16.58
C LEU A 28 -16.42 -7.17 17.33
N VAL A 29 -16.01 -6.08 16.67
CA VAL A 29 -16.00 -4.73 17.26
C VAL A 29 -17.41 -4.27 17.59
N THR A 30 -18.40 -4.54 16.72
CA THR A 30 -19.81 -4.23 17.03
C THR A 30 -20.24 -4.96 18.30
N ARG A 31 -19.99 -6.27 18.42
CA ARG A 31 -20.37 -7.06 19.60
C ARG A 31 -19.70 -6.59 20.89
N ILE A 32 -18.42 -6.22 20.82
CA ILE A 32 -17.69 -5.71 21.99
C ILE A 32 -18.26 -4.34 22.40
N LEU A 33 -18.35 -3.41 21.46
CA LEU A 33 -18.74 -2.03 21.75
C LEU A 33 -20.22 -1.88 22.08
N SER A 34 -21.13 -2.72 21.55
CA SER A 34 -22.54 -2.70 21.94
C SER A 34 -22.77 -2.89 23.44
N LYS A 35 -21.80 -3.42 24.19
CA LYS A 35 -21.86 -3.52 25.65
C LYS A 35 -21.59 -2.20 26.36
N PHE A 36 -20.92 -1.26 25.70
CA PHE A 36 -20.42 -0.01 26.28
C PHE A 36 -21.04 1.24 25.64
N MET A 37 -21.62 1.14 24.44
CA MET A 37 -22.19 2.28 23.70
C MET A 37 -23.45 1.91 22.92
N LYS A 38 -24.34 2.90 22.77
CA LYS A 38 -25.64 2.74 22.09
C LYS A 38 -25.52 2.59 20.56
N ASP A 39 -24.57 3.27 19.92
CA ASP A 39 -24.38 3.19 18.46
C ASP A 39 -22.91 2.96 18.06
N PRO A 40 -22.44 1.69 18.06
CA PRO A 40 -21.06 1.36 17.70
C PRO A 40 -20.81 1.29 16.19
N LYS A 41 -21.83 1.51 15.33
CA LYS A 41 -21.76 1.17 13.91
C LYS A 41 -20.64 1.90 13.18
N SER A 42 -20.48 3.20 13.43
CA SER A 42 -19.46 4.03 12.78
C SER A 42 -18.05 3.61 13.18
N ILE A 43 -17.82 3.34 14.46
CA ILE A 43 -16.51 2.88 14.97
C ILE A 43 -16.21 1.48 14.42
N ALA A 44 -17.17 0.56 14.46
CA ALA A 44 -16.99 -0.79 13.92
C ALA A 44 -16.70 -0.78 12.41
N PHE A 45 -17.33 0.11 11.65
CA PHE A 45 -17.03 0.29 10.23
C PHE A 45 -15.62 0.88 10.02
N ALA A 46 -15.24 1.88 10.80
CA ALA A 46 -13.91 2.50 10.74
C ALA A 46 -12.81 1.49 11.06
N THR A 47 -12.93 0.75 12.16
CA THR A 47 -11.97 -0.29 12.55
C THR A 47 -11.88 -1.42 11.52
N ALA A 48 -13.01 -1.84 10.96
CA ALA A 48 -13.02 -2.83 9.88
C ALA A 48 -12.39 -2.31 8.57
N THR A 49 -12.48 -1.01 8.31
CA THR A 49 -11.77 -0.39 7.17
C THR A 49 -10.27 -0.42 7.43
N VAL A 50 -9.82 0.01 8.62
CA VAL A 50 -8.41 -0.03 9.01
C VAL A 50 -7.85 -1.45 8.94
N SER A 51 -8.61 -2.47 9.36
CA SER A 51 -8.13 -3.86 9.29
C SER A 51 -7.86 -4.34 7.87
N VAL A 52 -8.67 -3.93 6.88
CA VAL A 52 -8.42 -4.23 5.46
C VAL A 52 -7.09 -3.61 5.01
N PHE A 53 -6.87 -2.34 5.33
CA PHE A 53 -5.64 -1.63 4.98
C PHE A 53 -4.41 -2.26 5.64
N MET A 54 -4.51 -2.66 6.91
CA MET A 54 -3.40 -3.29 7.62
C MET A 54 -3.13 -4.72 7.16
N ALA A 55 -4.17 -5.51 6.87
CA ALA A 55 -3.98 -6.81 6.24
C ALA A 55 -3.27 -6.66 4.88
N SER A 56 -3.67 -5.68 4.07
CA SER A 56 -2.99 -5.36 2.81
C SER A 56 -1.54 -4.91 3.03
N ALA A 57 -1.27 -4.09 4.05
CA ALA A 57 0.08 -3.65 4.38
C ALA A 57 1.00 -4.81 4.71
N PHE A 58 0.59 -5.72 5.59
CA PHE A 58 1.39 -6.88 5.93
C PHE A 58 1.60 -7.81 4.73
N MET A 59 0.59 -7.95 3.87
CA MET A 59 0.73 -8.70 2.62
C MET A 59 1.72 -8.08 1.64
N HIS A 60 1.95 -6.76 1.67
CA HIS A 60 2.96 -6.10 0.83
C HIS A 60 4.32 -6.03 1.54
N GLU A 61 4.37 -5.96 2.87
CA GLU A 61 5.62 -6.03 3.61
C GLU A 61 6.31 -7.38 3.47
N TYR A 62 5.53 -8.46 3.58
CA TYR A 62 6.07 -9.81 3.52
C TYR A 62 6.92 -10.09 2.27
N PRO A 63 6.45 -9.84 1.03
CA PRO A 63 7.25 -10.07 -0.16
C PRO A 63 8.46 -9.13 -0.21
N VAL A 64 8.36 -7.87 0.21
CA VAL A 64 9.52 -6.95 0.27
C VAL A 64 10.60 -7.50 1.20
N ALA A 65 10.22 -7.98 2.39
CA ALA A 65 11.12 -8.60 3.34
C ALA A 65 11.71 -9.92 2.80
N ALA A 66 10.91 -10.75 2.14
CA ALA A 66 11.33 -12.02 1.55
C ALA A 66 12.30 -11.82 0.38
N LEU A 67 12.11 -10.78 -0.44
CA LEU A 67 12.92 -10.48 -1.62
C LEU A 67 14.30 -9.92 -1.26
N HIS A 68 14.39 -9.04 -0.25
CA HIS A 68 15.65 -8.36 0.10
C HIS A 68 16.39 -9.01 1.27
N GLY A 69 15.75 -9.91 1.99
CA GLY A 69 16.26 -10.47 3.24
C GLY A 69 16.15 -9.52 4.42
N TRP A 70 16.24 -10.08 5.62
CA TRP A 70 15.89 -9.40 6.87
C TRP A 70 16.74 -8.17 7.19
N SER A 71 18.05 -8.21 6.93
CA SER A 71 18.97 -7.12 7.27
C SER A 71 18.73 -5.87 6.43
N VAL A 72 18.60 -6.03 5.12
CA VAL A 72 18.34 -4.93 4.17
C VAL A 72 16.94 -4.37 4.39
N TYR A 73 15.95 -5.26 4.51
CA TYR A 73 14.57 -4.91 4.83
C TYR A 73 14.47 -3.99 6.05
N ARG A 74 15.05 -4.42 7.18
CA ARG A 74 15.00 -3.69 8.45
C ARG A 74 15.60 -2.28 8.37
N ARG A 75 16.60 -2.08 7.51
CA ARG A 75 17.32 -0.81 7.43
C ARG A 75 16.66 0.18 6.48
N LEU A 76 16.08 -0.31 5.39
CA LEU A 76 15.68 0.53 4.26
C LEU A 76 14.17 0.56 3.99
N PHE A 77 13.45 -0.52 4.28
CA PHE A 77 12.07 -0.70 3.79
C PHE A 77 11.05 -0.94 4.91
N MET A 78 11.51 -1.25 6.12
CA MET A 78 10.65 -1.67 7.22
C MET A 78 9.59 -0.61 7.55
N GLY A 79 8.33 -0.99 7.37
CA GLY A 79 7.17 -0.19 7.70
C GLY A 79 6.74 0.79 6.61
N GLU A 80 7.45 0.88 5.47
CA GLU A 80 7.06 1.78 4.37
C GLU A 80 5.66 1.44 3.85
N GLN A 81 5.37 0.15 3.68
CA GLN A 81 4.06 -0.32 3.22
C GLN A 81 2.99 -0.07 4.29
N CYS A 82 3.33 -0.28 5.57
CA CYS A 82 2.44 0.03 6.69
C CYS A 82 2.08 1.51 6.73
N ILE A 83 3.04 2.42 6.53
CA ILE A 83 2.80 3.86 6.46
C ILE A 83 1.87 4.19 5.30
N PHE A 84 2.14 3.66 4.10
CA PHE A 84 1.31 3.86 2.92
C PHE A 84 -0.17 3.52 3.17
N PHE A 85 -0.43 2.28 3.60
CA PHE A 85 -1.80 1.81 3.80
C PHE A 85 -2.46 2.47 5.03
N ALA A 86 -1.70 2.79 6.08
CA ALA A 86 -2.23 3.53 7.23
C ALA A 86 -2.69 4.93 6.83
N LEU A 87 -1.86 5.69 6.10
CA LEU A 87 -2.22 7.01 5.58
C LEU A 87 -3.48 6.94 4.70
N HIS A 88 -3.55 5.96 3.80
CA HIS A 88 -4.71 5.79 2.93
C HIS A 88 -5.99 5.43 3.70
N SER A 89 -5.86 4.63 4.76
CA SER A 89 -6.99 4.30 5.64
C SER A 89 -7.56 5.56 6.32
N ILE A 90 -6.69 6.43 6.82
CA ILE A 90 -7.08 7.70 7.45
C ILE A 90 -7.76 8.60 6.41
N VAL A 91 -7.16 8.75 5.22
CA VAL A 91 -7.70 9.57 4.15
C VAL A 91 -9.13 9.14 3.78
N ILE A 92 -9.38 7.84 3.63
CA ILE A 92 -10.72 7.32 3.31
C ILE A 92 -11.72 7.58 4.43
N LEU A 93 -11.31 7.44 5.70
CA LEU A 93 -12.20 7.66 6.83
C LEU A 93 -12.54 9.15 7.02
N LEU A 94 -11.63 10.05 6.64
CA LEU A 94 -11.87 11.49 6.70
C LEU A 94 -12.75 12.00 5.55
N GLU A 95 -12.78 11.34 4.39
CA GLU A 95 -13.58 11.77 3.23
C GLU A 95 -15.07 12.00 3.56
N PRO A 96 -15.79 11.07 4.20
CA PRO A 96 -17.19 11.29 4.62
C PRO A 96 -17.34 12.43 5.62
N VAL A 97 -16.38 12.61 6.53
CA VAL A 97 -16.39 13.68 7.54
C VAL A 97 -16.27 15.04 6.85
N PHE A 98 -15.32 15.19 5.92
CA PHE A 98 -15.18 16.42 5.13
C PHE A 98 -16.41 16.68 4.25
N ALA A 99 -16.97 15.63 3.64
CA ALA A 99 -18.20 15.75 2.86
C ALA A 99 -19.38 16.25 3.72
N HIS A 100 -19.48 15.79 4.97
CA HIS A 100 -20.53 16.24 5.88
C HIS A 100 -20.31 17.67 6.39
N THR A 101 -19.09 18.02 6.80
CA THR A 101 -18.78 19.31 7.43
C THR A 101 -18.70 20.47 6.42
N ILE A 102 -18.05 20.24 5.28
CA ILE A 102 -17.78 21.26 4.27
C ILE A 102 -18.68 21.05 3.05
N GLY A 103 -18.81 19.81 2.59
CA GLY A 103 -19.57 19.48 1.39
C GLY A 103 -21.04 19.88 1.47
N ASN A 104 -21.67 19.75 2.64
CA ASN A 104 -23.07 20.15 2.83
C ASN A 104 -23.28 21.67 2.86
N LYS A 105 -22.23 22.46 3.11
CA LYS A 105 -22.27 23.93 3.06
C LYS A 105 -22.08 24.48 1.64
N LEU A 106 -21.63 23.65 0.69
CA LEU A 106 -21.40 24.06 -0.69
C LEU A 106 -22.71 24.08 -1.50
N PRO A 107 -22.89 25.06 -2.41
CA PRO A 107 -24.04 25.10 -3.31
C PRO A 107 -24.21 23.80 -4.09
N SER A 108 -25.45 23.32 -4.24
CA SER A 108 -25.76 22.08 -4.98
C SER A 108 -25.22 22.12 -6.42
N LYS A 109 -25.36 23.26 -7.10
CA LYS A 109 -24.82 23.51 -8.45
C LYS A 109 -23.30 23.31 -8.54
N PHE A 110 -22.57 23.71 -7.49
CA PHE A 110 -21.12 23.50 -7.46
C PHE A 110 -20.78 22.02 -7.27
N ARG A 111 -21.50 21.30 -6.39
CA ARG A 111 -21.26 19.87 -6.13
C ARG A 111 -21.45 18.99 -7.37
N SER A 112 -22.38 19.33 -8.25
CA SER A 112 -22.62 18.62 -9.52
C SER A 112 -21.79 19.14 -10.70
N SER A 113 -21.03 20.22 -10.50
CA SER A 113 -20.26 20.85 -11.58
C SER A 113 -19.09 19.97 -12.06
N SER A 114 -18.70 20.14 -13.32
CA SER A 114 -17.49 19.52 -13.87
C SER A 114 -16.22 19.97 -13.14
N LEU A 115 -16.17 21.21 -12.65
CA LEU A 115 -15.06 21.71 -11.84
C LEU A 115 -14.90 20.93 -10.54
N CYS A 116 -16.00 20.67 -9.81
CA CYS A 116 -15.93 19.87 -8.58
C CYS A 116 -15.46 18.44 -8.86
N ARG A 117 -15.89 17.84 -9.99
CA ARG A 117 -15.40 16.51 -10.41
C ARG A 117 -13.89 16.53 -10.72
N LEU A 118 -13.41 17.56 -11.42
CA LEU A 118 -11.98 17.74 -11.71
C LEU A 118 -11.16 17.89 -10.42
N LEU A 119 -11.60 18.73 -9.48
CA LEU A 119 -10.92 18.92 -8.20
C LEU A 119 -10.82 17.62 -7.38
N ARG A 120 -11.88 16.80 -7.37
CA ARG A 120 -11.85 15.48 -6.72
C ARG A 120 -10.88 14.52 -7.40
N GLY A 121 -10.82 14.55 -8.75
CA GLY A 121 -9.87 13.76 -9.52
C GLY A 121 -8.43 14.18 -9.24
N PHE A 122 -8.16 15.49 -9.26
CA PHE A 122 -6.86 16.07 -8.94
C PHE A 122 -6.43 15.73 -7.52
N TYR A 123 -7.33 15.84 -6.54
CA TYR A 123 -7.07 15.41 -5.16
C TYR A 123 -6.67 13.93 -5.08
N ALA A 124 -7.43 13.04 -5.73
CA ALA A 124 -7.12 11.61 -5.71
C ALA A 124 -5.77 11.30 -6.39
N LEU A 125 -5.47 12.00 -7.49
CA LEU A 125 -4.19 11.89 -8.18
C LEU A 125 -3.04 12.37 -7.29
N MET A 126 -3.17 13.53 -6.67
CA MET A 126 -2.15 14.09 -5.76
C MET A 126 -1.87 13.17 -4.58
N VAL A 127 -2.91 12.67 -3.91
CA VAL A 127 -2.73 11.70 -2.82
C VAL A 127 -2.00 10.47 -3.35
N GLY A 128 -2.44 9.91 -4.48
CA GLY A 128 -1.80 8.76 -5.11
C GLY A 128 -0.33 9.00 -5.43
N CYS A 129 0.03 10.10 -6.07
CA CYS A 129 1.40 10.43 -6.46
C CYS A 129 2.32 10.67 -5.26
N VAL A 130 1.85 11.40 -4.25
CA VAL A 130 2.64 11.70 -3.04
C VAL A 130 2.95 10.43 -2.26
N THR A 131 1.99 9.50 -2.18
CA THR A 131 2.18 8.25 -1.43
C THR A 131 2.78 7.13 -2.26
N TYR A 132 2.81 7.25 -3.60
CA TYR A 132 3.28 6.22 -4.53
C TYR A 132 4.69 5.72 -4.21
N TYR A 133 5.58 6.61 -3.77
CA TYR A 133 6.94 6.25 -3.36
C TYR A 133 6.94 5.13 -2.31
N TYR A 134 6.10 5.23 -1.28
CA TYR A 134 6.10 4.27 -0.17
C TYR A 134 5.67 2.87 -0.57
N ILE A 135 4.75 2.74 -1.54
CA ILE A 135 4.37 1.42 -2.03
C ILE A 135 5.40 0.89 -3.01
N MET A 136 5.96 1.73 -3.88
CA MET A 136 6.84 1.26 -4.95
C MET A 136 8.30 1.10 -4.55
N ASN A 137 8.83 1.77 -3.53
CA ASN A 137 10.26 1.78 -3.25
C ASN A 137 10.84 0.36 -3.10
N GLY A 138 10.20 -0.51 -2.29
CA GLY A 138 10.62 -1.91 -2.15
C GLY A 138 10.50 -2.73 -3.45
N PHE A 139 9.42 -2.57 -4.21
CA PHE A 139 9.20 -3.35 -5.44
C PHE A 139 10.06 -2.86 -6.61
N VAL A 140 10.17 -1.54 -6.79
CA VAL A 140 11.03 -0.93 -7.81
C VAL A 140 12.47 -1.24 -7.52
N MET A 141 12.94 -1.23 -6.26
CA MET A 141 14.30 -1.70 -5.98
C MET A 141 14.47 -3.16 -6.39
N THR A 142 13.48 -4.02 -6.17
CA THR A 142 13.51 -5.41 -6.66
C THR A 142 13.59 -5.48 -8.18
N GLU A 143 12.78 -4.72 -8.92
CA GLU A 143 12.87 -4.62 -10.39
C GLU A 143 14.17 -3.92 -10.84
N PHE A 144 14.71 -2.99 -10.06
CA PHE A 144 16.04 -2.42 -10.29
C PHE A 144 17.15 -3.44 -10.03
N TYR A 145 16.89 -4.49 -9.24
CA TYR A 145 17.82 -5.61 -9.02
C TYR A 145 17.57 -6.80 -9.98
N ARG A 146 16.34 -6.99 -10.48
CA ARG A 146 15.95 -8.08 -11.40
C ARG A 146 15.96 -7.69 -12.88
N GLU A 147 15.61 -6.45 -13.19
CA GLU A 147 15.54 -5.85 -14.54
C GLU A 147 16.63 -4.80 -14.80
N ASN A 148 17.64 -4.59 -13.94
CA ASN A 148 18.89 -3.96 -14.40
C ASN A 148 19.88 -4.99 -14.94
N PRO A 149 20.04 -5.07 -16.27
CA PRO A 149 21.27 -5.56 -16.88
C PRO A 149 22.45 -4.56 -16.78
N VAL A 150 22.38 -3.48 -15.98
CA VAL A 150 23.39 -2.40 -15.94
C VAL A 150 24.16 -2.30 -14.62
N LYS A 151 25.15 -3.20 -14.46
CA LYS A 151 26.59 -2.89 -14.34
C LYS A 151 27.07 -1.62 -13.56
N PHE A 152 26.70 -1.39 -12.30
CA PHE A 152 27.50 -0.47 -11.44
C PHE A 152 28.47 -1.21 -10.49
N PHE A 153 28.06 -2.36 -9.93
CA PHE A 153 28.93 -3.25 -9.14
C PHE A 153 29.32 -4.54 -9.87
N GLY A 154 28.77 -4.76 -11.07
CA GLY A 154 29.08 -5.89 -11.94
C GLY A 154 30.58 -6.08 -12.23
N PRO A 155 31.36 -5.05 -12.63
CA PRO A 155 32.76 -5.27 -12.97
C PRO A 155 33.62 -5.65 -11.75
N THR A 156 33.36 -5.09 -10.57
CA THR A 156 34.16 -5.37 -9.36
C THR A 156 33.87 -6.75 -8.79
N ILE A 157 32.60 -7.17 -8.78
CA ILE A 157 32.21 -8.50 -8.31
C ILE A 157 32.66 -9.56 -9.31
N LEU A 158 32.49 -9.35 -10.62
CA LEU A 158 33.00 -10.27 -11.64
C LEU A 158 34.53 -10.34 -11.63
N ALA A 159 35.24 -9.23 -11.42
CA ALA A 159 36.69 -9.24 -11.25
C ALA A 159 37.09 -10.08 -10.04
N LYS A 160 36.42 -9.91 -8.89
CA LYS A 160 36.74 -10.67 -7.67
C LYS A 160 36.40 -12.15 -7.78
N VAL A 161 35.31 -12.49 -8.48
CA VAL A 161 34.93 -13.88 -8.77
C VAL A 161 35.92 -14.51 -9.76
N ARG A 162 36.38 -13.79 -10.79
CA ARG A 162 37.43 -14.25 -11.72
C ARG A 162 38.78 -14.43 -11.02
N GLU A 163 39.11 -13.60 -10.03
CA GLU A 163 40.31 -13.72 -9.19
C GLU A 163 40.24 -14.85 -8.15
N THR A 164 39.05 -15.38 -7.86
CA THR A 164 38.83 -16.35 -6.78
C THR A 164 38.27 -17.66 -7.34
N PRO A 165 39.13 -18.64 -7.72
CA PRO A 165 38.71 -19.87 -8.41
C PRO A 165 37.64 -20.68 -7.66
N ALA A 166 37.63 -20.62 -6.33
CA ALA A 166 36.65 -21.30 -5.50
C ALA A 166 35.21 -20.81 -5.69
N LEU A 167 35.00 -19.60 -6.23
CA LEU A 167 33.68 -19.02 -6.43
C LEU A 167 33.09 -19.34 -7.81
N LEU A 168 33.91 -19.75 -8.79
CA LEU A 168 33.49 -19.98 -10.18
C LEU A 168 32.34 -20.98 -10.36
N PRO A 169 32.26 -22.12 -9.63
CA PRO A 169 31.17 -23.08 -9.81
C PRO A 169 29.78 -22.52 -9.46
N TYR A 170 29.72 -21.47 -8.64
CA TYR A 170 28.48 -20.89 -8.16
C TYR A 170 27.91 -19.79 -9.07
N PHE A 171 28.68 -19.32 -10.06
CA PHE A 171 28.31 -18.20 -10.93
C PHE A 171 28.03 -18.63 -12.39
N GLY A 172 28.20 -19.91 -12.73
CA GLY A 172 27.81 -20.47 -14.02
C GLY A 172 28.39 -19.73 -15.23
N SER A 173 27.61 -19.60 -16.31
CA SER A 173 28.03 -18.95 -17.57
C SER A 173 28.17 -17.43 -17.47
N TYR A 174 27.71 -16.80 -16.39
CA TYR A 174 27.77 -15.34 -16.20
C TYR A 174 29.20 -14.80 -16.05
N VAL A 175 30.19 -15.66 -15.78
CA VAL A 175 31.61 -15.27 -15.68
C VAL A 175 32.23 -14.96 -17.05
N TYR A 176 31.65 -15.50 -18.13
CA TYR A 176 32.18 -15.44 -19.50
C TYR A 176 31.44 -14.43 -20.39
N SER A 177 30.40 -13.75 -19.88
CA SER A 177 29.66 -12.68 -20.56
C SER A 177 30.23 -11.28 -20.23
#